data_AF-A0A3A8R173-F1
#
_entry.id   AF-A0A3A8R173-F1
#
_cell.length_a   1.000
_cell.length_b   1.000
_cell.length_c   1.000
_cell.angle_alpha   90.00
_cell.angle_beta   90.00
_cell.angle_gamma   90.00
#
_symmetry.space_group_name_H-M   'P 1'
#
loop_
_entity.id
_entity.type
_entity.pdbx_description
1 polymer ?
#
loop_
_entity_poly.entity_id
_entity_poly.type
_entity_poly.pdbx_seq_one_letter_code
_entity_poly.pdbx_strand_id
1 'polypeptide(L)'
;MPKSVNLNVARPQIRTRLARLGLEDSLEPDATLAVMLRRWVAIPETCSVTAILLRFSEDDHLTVQLREVFSRHKEAAKVKLVPDCGGHSQGFIRDPFIVGACLDPTGQGLRLCMVGDAADWEAHPVLKALQGMATPMDFGGGKAEGGNFMVTPGTEDCPQGLILVGDEASAHAPEHTALSLALQDSLRIDVSETHVSHTDERVAFVGGHGTQDWALAVPSQVLAATLLKAVLAKKDMPPGWLWCSRGFTVGANLVANNPKSTRDIRRFCEKKATQSLHASERQRHEAVSLDNAGEILERLGETRSERLLILPDLPGTHPSAINLLNVNGLVVVPRQHAYRVGLAAAVDILHATFQGTLNVNYDQCLAPLRRQEIEKDLTELLRRQPTLPFYVRPGESMRLQDAAKACTLSKDLEDPSVQEVLTALGVPLSDHGKMLVGPQVLQIPAQGTVDILEAFIFVSLRSLGLDCAFVDTSHLCKSGGNLHCATNRLPDLNALDWDVDEIGHEFLG
;
A
#
# COMPACT_ATOMS: atom_id res chain seq x y z
N MET A 1 28.12 -15.64 -14.61
CA MET A 1 27.03 -15.53 -15.60
C MET A 1 25.89 -16.41 -15.14
N PRO A 2 24.62 -16.00 -15.29
CA PRO A 2 23.45 -16.82 -14.96
C PRO A 2 23.52 -18.12 -15.76
N LYS A 3 23.33 -19.27 -15.09
CA LYS A 3 23.35 -20.60 -15.73
C LYS A 3 22.20 -20.81 -16.73
N SER A 4 21.25 -19.88 -16.79
CA SER A 4 20.00 -19.96 -17.51
C SER A 4 20.04 -19.40 -18.94
N VAL A 5 21.09 -18.68 -19.34
CA VAL A 5 21.20 -18.13 -20.69
C VAL A 5 21.97 -19.08 -21.60
N ASN A 6 21.29 -19.61 -22.63
CA ASN A 6 21.94 -20.41 -23.67
C ASN A 6 22.74 -19.50 -24.61
N LEU A 7 24.07 -19.49 -24.46
CA LEU A 7 24.96 -18.64 -25.26
C LEU A 7 24.84 -18.86 -26.78
N ASN A 8 24.52 -20.08 -27.21
CA ASN A 8 24.35 -20.38 -28.64
C ASN A 8 23.08 -19.73 -29.22
N VAL A 9 22.07 -19.50 -28.38
CA VAL A 9 20.85 -18.78 -28.76
C VAL A 9 21.05 -17.27 -28.61
N ALA A 10 21.74 -16.83 -27.55
CA ALA A 10 21.90 -15.42 -27.25
C ALA A 10 22.80 -14.68 -28.26
N ARG A 11 23.94 -15.26 -28.65
CA ARG A 11 24.93 -14.57 -29.51
C ARG A 11 24.37 -14.11 -30.87
N PRO A 12 23.62 -14.93 -31.63
CA PRO A 12 22.97 -14.46 -32.86
C PRO A 12 21.96 -13.33 -32.62
N GLN A 13 21.20 -13.39 -31.53
CA GLN A 13 20.20 -12.37 -31.19
C GLN A 13 20.84 -11.05 -30.79
N ILE A 14 21.94 -11.11 -30.03
CA ILE A 14 22.75 -9.95 -29.66
C ILE A 14 23.29 -9.25 -30.91
N ARG A 15 23.88 -10.01 -31.84
CA ARG A 15 24.37 -9.43 -33.11
C ARG A 15 23.25 -8.78 -33.92
N THR A 16 22.09 -9.44 -33.98
CA THR A 16 20.91 -8.89 -34.66
C THR A 16 20.44 -7.58 -34.02
N ARG A 17 20.47 -7.50 -32.69
CA ARG A 17 20.13 -6.27 -31.96
C ARG A 17 21.17 -5.17 -32.20
N LEU A 18 22.47 -5.47 -32.05
CA LEU A 18 23.53 -4.50 -32.33
C LEU A 18 23.42 -3.95 -33.75
N ALA A 19 23.11 -4.80 -34.73
CA ALA A 19 22.81 -4.39 -36.10
C ALA A 19 21.62 -3.44 -36.22
N ARG A 20 20.50 -3.80 -35.60
CA ARG A 20 19.31 -2.96 -35.56
C ARG A 20 19.58 -1.57 -34.95
N LEU A 21 20.40 -1.52 -33.90
CA LEU A 21 20.80 -0.30 -33.21
C LEU A 21 21.98 0.42 -33.89
N GLY A 22 22.54 -0.08 -35.00
CA GLY A 22 23.73 0.53 -35.62
C GLY A 22 24.98 0.52 -34.72
N LEU A 23 25.07 -0.44 -33.80
CA LEU A 23 26.12 -0.64 -32.80
C LEU A 23 26.99 -1.88 -33.10
N GLU A 24 27.01 -2.36 -34.35
CA GLU A 24 27.69 -3.62 -34.73
C GLU A 24 29.18 -3.65 -34.36
N ASP A 25 29.84 -2.49 -34.40
CA ASP A 25 31.27 -2.33 -34.15
C ASP A 25 31.60 -1.80 -32.73
N SER A 26 30.60 -1.52 -31.89
CA SER A 26 30.83 -0.87 -30.59
C SER A 26 31.22 -1.85 -29.49
N LEU A 27 30.63 -3.05 -29.48
CA LEU A 27 30.84 -4.05 -28.41
C LEU A 27 30.90 -5.47 -28.96
N GLU A 28 31.85 -6.25 -28.43
CA GLU A 28 31.88 -7.70 -28.65
C GLU A 28 30.63 -8.38 -28.04
N PRO A 29 30.10 -9.47 -28.64
CA PRO A 29 28.87 -10.11 -28.17
C PRO A 29 28.90 -10.56 -26.71
N ASP A 30 30.05 -11.02 -26.21
CA ASP A 30 30.17 -11.47 -24.82
C ASP A 30 30.24 -10.28 -23.84
N ALA A 31 30.80 -9.14 -24.26
CA ALA A 31 30.77 -7.89 -23.47
C ALA A 31 29.35 -7.30 -23.45
N THR A 32 28.68 -7.29 -24.60
CA THR A 32 27.27 -6.89 -24.73
C THR A 32 26.38 -7.74 -23.83
N LEU A 33 26.55 -9.06 -23.84
CA LEU A 33 25.84 -9.97 -22.95
C LEU A 33 26.08 -9.60 -21.47
N ALA A 34 27.31 -9.29 -21.08
CA ALA A 34 27.60 -8.90 -19.70
C ALA A 34 26.87 -7.61 -19.30
N VAL A 35 26.77 -6.62 -20.20
CA VAL A 35 26.03 -5.38 -19.97
C VAL A 35 24.53 -5.66 -19.83
N MET A 36 23.93 -6.41 -20.76
CA MET A 36 22.50 -6.78 -20.74
C MET A 36 22.10 -7.56 -19.48
N LEU A 37 23.04 -8.28 -18.87
CA LEU A 37 22.81 -9.08 -17.66
C LEU A 37 23.05 -8.32 -16.35
N ARG A 38 23.62 -7.11 -16.41
CA ARG A 38 24.02 -6.32 -15.24
C ARG A 38 23.30 -4.99 -15.16
N ARG A 39 22.93 -4.38 -16.28
CA ARG A 39 22.18 -3.13 -16.27
C ARG A 39 20.68 -3.40 -16.32
N TRP A 40 19.91 -2.50 -15.71
CA TRP A 40 18.47 -2.68 -15.52
C TRP A 40 17.72 -1.35 -15.45
N VAL A 41 16.41 -1.41 -15.63
CA VAL A 41 15.46 -0.30 -15.47
C VAL A 41 14.49 -0.70 -14.36
N ALA A 42 14.31 0.15 -13.36
CA ALA A 42 13.33 0.02 -12.32
C ALA A 42 11.93 0.33 -12.86
N ILE A 43 10.93 -0.43 -12.41
CA ILE A 43 9.59 -0.37 -12.98
C ILE A 43 8.67 0.48 -12.08
N PRO A 44 7.99 1.52 -12.60
CA PRO A 44 7.12 2.41 -11.83
C PRO A 44 6.06 1.72 -10.95
N GLU A 45 5.77 2.28 -9.77
CA GLU A 45 4.77 1.75 -8.81
C GLU A 45 3.32 1.74 -9.35
N THR A 46 3.04 2.57 -10.35
CA THR A 46 1.72 2.67 -10.99
C THR A 46 1.56 1.75 -12.21
N CYS A 47 2.58 0.96 -12.57
CA CYS A 47 2.46 0.07 -13.71
C CYS A 47 1.45 -1.07 -13.48
N SER A 48 1.01 -1.67 -14.58
CA SER A 48 0.08 -2.78 -14.60
C SER A 48 0.80 -4.01 -14.10
N VAL A 49 0.06 -4.85 -13.40
CA VAL A 49 0.59 -6.05 -12.78
C VAL A 49 -0.09 -7.28 -13.34
N THR A 50 0.70 -8.33 -13.52
CA THR A 50 0.22 -9.66 -13.91
C THR A 50 0.00 -10.55 -12.69
N ALA A 51 0.76 -10.32 -11.62
CA ALA A 51 0.63 -11.06 -10.38
C ALA A 51 1.03 -10.24 -9.15
N ILE A 52 0.47 -10.59 -8.00
CA ILE A 52 0.93 -10.16 -6.68
C ILE A 52 1.46 -11.39 -5.95
N LEU A 53 2.69 -11.27 -5.47
CA LEU A 53 3.40 -12.25 -4.67
C LEU A 53 3.12 -11.98 -3.19
N LEU A 54 2.79 -13.03 -2.46
CA LEU A 54 2.44 -12.99 -1.04
C LEU A 54 3.28 -14.03 -0.32
N ARG A 55 3.92 -13.66 0.79
CA ARG A 55 4.60 -14.63 1.67
C ARG A 55 3.63 -15.67 2.22
N PHE A 56 2.41 -15.24 2.51
CA PHE A 56 1.47 -16.02 3.27
C PHE A 56 0.83 -17.14 2.44
N SER A 57 0.33 -18.16 3.12
CA SER A 57 -0.27 -19.32 2.49
C SER A 57 -1.58 -18.99 1.78
N GLU A 58 -2.06 -19.96 0.99
CA GLU A 58 -3.34 -19.86 0.29
C GLU A 58 -4.53 -19.54 1.21
N ASP A 59 -4.51 -20.07 2.43
CA ASP A 59 -5.59 -19.91 3.41
C ASP A 59 -5.32 -18.76 4.39
N ASP A 60 -4.25 -18.00 4.18
CA ASP A 60 -3.96 -16.83 5.00
C ASP A 60 -5.00 -15.74 4.82
N HIS A 61 -5.23 -15.02 5.92
CA HIS A 61 -6.14 -13.90 6.04
C HIS A 61 -5.99 -12.84 4.94
N LEU A 62 -4.76 -12.41 4.66
CA LEU A 62 -4.52 -11.38 3.67
C LEU A 62 -4.79 -11.91 2.26
N THR A 63 -4.35 -13.14 1.98
CA THR A 63 -4.56 -13.82 0.70
C THR A 63 -6.04 -13.96 0.36
N VAL A 64 -6.86 -14.41 1.32
CA VAL A 64 -8.31 -14.59 1.13
C VAL A 64 -9.00 -13.25 0.85
N GLN A 65 -8.69 -12.20 1.62
CA GLN A 65 -9.27 -10.88 1.41
C GLN A 65 -8.90 -10.29 0.05
N LEU A 66 -7.64 -10.40 -0.37
CA LEU A 66 -7.19 -9.90 -1.67
C LEU A 66 -7.90 -10.64 -2.82
N ARG A 67 -8.10 -11.97 -2.72
CA ARG A 67 -8.87 -12.72 -3.74
C ARG A 67 -10.31 -12.21 -3.84
N GLU A 68 -10.97 -12.04 -2.70
CA GLU A 68 -12.34 -11.54 -2.67
C GLU A 68 -12.44 -10.15 -3.26
N VAL A 69 -11.53 -9.23 -2.86
CA VAL A 69 -11.45 -7.89 -3.43
C VAL A 69 -11.23 -7.97 -4.94
N PHE A 70 -10.19 -8.66 -5.41
CA PHE A 70 -9.85 -8.70 -6.84
C PHE A 70 -10.98 -9.27 -7.69
N SER A 71 -11.70 -10.30 -7.20
CA SER A 71 -12.83 -10.89 -7.91
C SER A 71 -13.98 -9.90 -8.20
N ARG A 72 -14.09 -8.81 -7.43
CA ARG A 72 -15.15 -7.80 -7.57
C ARG A 72 -14.76 -6.66 -8.51
N HIS A 73 -13.49 -6.57 -8.93
CA HIS A 73 -12.99 -5.49 -9.78
C HIS A 73 -12.42 -6.06 -11.09
N LYS A 74 -13.05 -5.70 -12.22
CA LYS A 74 -12.82 -6.31 -13.54
C LYS A 74 -11.35 -6.46 -13.95
N GLU A 75 -10.55 -5.41 -13.77
CA GLU A 75 -9.14 -5.40 -14.20
C GLU A 75 -8.21 -6.06 -13.15
N ALA A 76 -8.53 -5.93 -11.86
CA ALA A 76 -7.82 -6.63 -10.79
C ALA A 76 -8.11 -8.15 -10.79
N ALA A 77 -9.29 -8.58 -11.25
CA ALA A 77 -9.65 -10.00 -11.37
C ALA A 77 -8.76 -10.80 -12.34
N LYS A 78 -8.03 -10.11 -13.23
CA LYS A 78 -7.05 -10.72 -14.15
C LYS A 78 -5.70 -10.96 -13.48
N VAL A 79 -5.46 -10.37 -12.31
CA VAL A 79 -4.19 -10.43 -11.59
C VAL A 79 -4.12 -11.72 -10.78
N LYS A 80 -3.04 -12.47 -10.96
CA LYS A 80 -2.82 -13.71 -10.22
C LYS A 80 -2.31 -13.40 -8.82
N LEU A 81 -2.97 -13.92 -7.79
CA LEU A 81 -2.41 -13.96 -6.44
C LEU A 81 -1.55 -15.22 -6.30
N VAL A 82 -0.28 -15.04 -5.95
CA VAL A 82 0.70 -16.11 -5.79
C VAL A 82 1.14 -16.16 -4.32
N PRO A 83 0.58 -17.09 -3.54
CA PRO A 83 0.93 -17.27 -2.13
C PRO A 83 2.24 -18.05 -1.95
N ASP A 84 2.64 -18.21 -0.69
CA ASP A 84 3.82 -18.96 -0.25
C ASP A 84 5.15 -18.47 -0.86
N CYS A 85 5.19 -17.17 -1.18
CA CYS A 85 6.33 -16.47 -1.72
C CYS A 85 7.23 -15.87 -0.64
N GLY A 86 8.11 -16.68 -0.06
CA GLY A 86 9.14 -16.18 0.85
C GLY A 86 9.94 -17.31 1.51
N GLY A 87 11.20 -17.03 1.87
CA GLY A 87 12.01 -17.94 2.68
C GLY A 87 11.47 -18.08 4.11
N HIS A 88 11.85 -19.14 4.83
CA HIS A 88 11.42 -19.39 6.22
C HIS A 88 11.76 -18.23 7.18
N SER A 89 12.71 -17.36 6.82
CA SER A 89 13.22 -16.23 7.62
C SER A 89 12.63 -14.86 7.29
N GLN A 90 11.93 -14.69 6.16
CA GLN A 90 11.58 -13.35 5.66
C GLN A 90 10.21 -12.89 6.16
N GLY A 91 10.16 -11.91 7.06
CA GLY A 91 8.94 -11.29 7.61
C GLY A 91 7.94 -10.82 6.54
N PHE A 92 8.50 -10.18 5.52
CA PHE A 92 7.83 -9.40 4.48
C PHE A 92 8.52 -9.68 3.13
N ILE A 93 7.75 -9.85 2.06
CA ILE A 93 8.28 -10.25 0.74
C ILE A 93 8.76 -9.04 -0.09
N ARG A 94 8.39 -7.82 0.30
CA ARG A 94 8.87 -6.61 -0.37
C ARG A 94 10.36 -6.36 -0.10
N ASP A 95 10.81 -6.66 1.10
CA ASP A 95 12.14 -6.27 1.60
C ASP A 95 13.33 -7.00 0.97
N PRO A 96 13.25 -8.28 0.58
CA PRO A 96 14.42 -8.98 0.06
C PRO A 96 14.79 -8.59 -1.37
N PHE A 97 13.83 -8.07 -2.17
CA PHE A 97 14.08 -7.70 -3.56
C PHE A 97 13.01 -6.76 -4.13
N ILE A 98 13.40 -6.03 -5.17
CA ILE A 98 12.49 -5.35 -6.09
C ILE A 98 12.51 -6.04 -7.46
N VAL A 99 11.46 -5.79 -8.25
CA VAL A 99 11.35 -6.30 -9.62
C VAL A 99 11.59 -5.16 -10.61
N GLY A 100 12.60 -5.32 -11.47
CA GLY A 100 12.94 -4.42 -12.57
C GLY A 100 12.81 -5.09 -13.93
N ALA A 101 13.35 -4.45 -14.97
CA ALA A 101 13.49 -4.97 -16.32
C ALA A 101 14.93 -4.88 -16.83
N CYS A 102 15.33 -5.79 -17.71
CA CYS A 102 16.58 -5.71 -18.46
C CYS A 102 16.36 -6.16 -19.91
N LEU A 103 17.34 -5.91 -20.79
CA LEU A 103 17.27 -6.38 -22.16
C LEU A 103 17.33 -7.91 -22.21
N ASP A 104 16.45 -8.54 -22.98
CA ASP A 104 16.47 -9.99 -23.15
C ASP A 104 17.66 -10.42 -24.05
N PRO A 105 18.63 -11.21 -23.57
CA PRO A 105 19.74 -11.70 -24.39
C PRO A 105 19.32 -12.74 -25.42
N THR A 106 18.14 -13.35 -25.27
CA THR A 106 17.62 -14.39 -26.16
C THR A 106 16.49 -13.91 -27.07
N GLY A 107 16.11 -12.63 -26.96
CA GLY A 107 15.01 -12.02 -27.68
C GLY A 107 15.28 -10.55 -28.01
N GLN A 108 14.29 -9.90 -28.63
CA GLN A 108 14.39 -8.49 -29.03
C GLN A 108 13.64 -7.53 -28.09
N GLY A 109 13.00 -8.05 -27.04
CA GLY A 109 12.26 -7.28 -26.03
C GLY A 109 13.01 -7.08 -24.70
N LEU A 110 12.24 -6.68 -23.68
CA LEU A 110 12.63 -6.64 -22.28
C LEU A 110 12.24 -7.95 -21.58
N ARG A 111 12.87 -8.20 -20.44
CA ARG A 111 12.52 -9.27 -19.51
C ARG A 111 12.63 -8.78 -18.06
N LEU A 112 11.85 -9.37 -17.15
CA LEU A 112 11.87 -9.00 -15.74
C LEU A 112 13.23 -9.33 -15.11
N CYS A 113 13.70 -8.60 -14.12
CA CYS A 113 14.85 -8.99 -13.31
C CYS A 113 14.56 -8.72 -11.84
N MET A 114 15.26 -9.42 -10.95
CA MET A 114 15.22 -9.21 -9.51
C MET A 114 16.48 -8.45 -9.08
N VAL A 115 16.29 -7.47 -8.21
CA VAL A 115 17.38 -6.65 -7.66
C VAL A 115 17.27 -6.73 -6.14
N GLY A 116 18.30 -7.25 -5.47
CA GLY A 116 18.32 -7.42 -4.01
C GLY A 116 18.96 -8.72 -3.51
N ASP A 117 19.03 -8.83 -2.17
CA ASP A 117 19.64 -9.94 -1.42
C ASP A 117 18.57 -10.93 -0.92
N ALA A 118 17.86 -11.54 -1.86
CA ALA A 118 16.84 -12.54 -1.53
C ALA A 118 17.50 -13.86 -1.14
N ALA A 119 17.92 -14.02 0.12
CA ALA A 119 18.39 -15.31 0.64
C ALA A 119 17.37 -16.44 0.36
N ASP A 120 17.85 -17.65 0.04
CA ASP A 120 17.05 -18.86 -0.27
C ASP A 120 16.09 -18.77 -1.48
N TRP A 121 16.19 -17.74 -2.31
CA TRP A 121 15.35 -17.55 -3.50
C TRP A 121 15.37 -18.73 -4.49
N GLU A 122 16.48 -19.48 -4.55
CA GLU A 122 16.65 -20.61 -5.47
C GLU A 122 15.67 -21.76 -5.22
N ALA A 123 15.14 -21.85 -4.00
CA ALA A 123 14.14 -22.84 -3.61
C ALA A 123 12.72 -22.46 -4.02
N HIS A 124 12.47 -21.19 -4.38
CA HIS A 124 11.12 -20.69 -4.58
C HIS A 124 10.65 -20.87 -6.03
N PRO A 125 9.58 -21.63 -6.35
CA PRO A 125 9.21 -21.96 -7.73
C PRO A 125 8.88 -20.77 -8.65
N VAL A 126 8.29 -19.68 -8.14
CA VAL A 126 8.01 -18.46 -8.94
C VAL A 126 9.27 -17.63 -9.17
N LEU A 127 10.06 -17.32 -8.13
CA LEU A 127 11.39 -16.72 -8.27
C LEU A 127 12.34 -17.60 -9.10
N LYS A 128 12.16 -18.92 -9.07
CA LYS A 128 12.84 -19.90 -9.92
C LYS A 128 12.45 -19.74 -11.39
N ALA A 129 11.20 -19.46 -11.71
CA ALA A 129 10.80 -19.11 -13.07
C ALA A 129 11.42 -17.77 -13.52
N LEU A 130 11.64 -16.83 -12.58
CA LEU A 130 12.43 -15.61 -12.81
C LEU A 130 13.95 -15.87 -12.88
N GLN A 131 14.48 -17.06 -12.54
CA GLN A 131 15.92 -17.43 -12.63
C GLN A 131 16.52 -17.32 -14.03
N GLY A 132 15.68 -17.24 -15.06
CA GLY A 132 16.12 -16.90 -16.42
C GLY A 132 16.76 -15.51 -16.52
N MET A 133 16.47 -14.63 -15.56
CA MET A 133 16.32 -13.21 -15.86
C MET A 133 17.07 -12.24 -14.93
N ALA A 134 17.71 -12.70 -13.85
CA ALA A 134 18.39 -11.84 -12.87
C ALA A 134 19.77 -12.37 -12.46
N THR A 135 20.77 -11.49 -12.42
CA THR A 135 21.92 -11.66 -11.52
C THR A 135 21.49 -11.00 -10.21
N PRO A 136 21.55 -11.66 -9.03
CA PRO A 136 21.35 -10.97 -7.76
C PRO A 136 22.33 -9.81 -7.71
N MET A 137 21.80 -8.60 -7.76
CA MET A 137 22.57 -7.38 -7.56
C MET A 137 22.36 -7.02 -6.10
N ASP A 138 23.42 -7.19 -5.32
CA ASP A 138 23.43 -6.83 -3.92
C ASP A 138 23.10 -5.33 -3.80
N PHE A 139 22.15 -5.01 -2.92
CA PHE A 139 21.90 -3.61 -2.56
C PHE A 139 23.11 -3.00 -1.83
N GLY A 140 24.06 -3.81 -1.36
CA GLY A 140 25.19 -3.37 -0.56
C GLY A 140 24.74 -3.13 0.87
N GLY A 141 25.28 -3.89 1.82
CA GLY A 141 24.77 -4.04 3.18
C GLY A 141 24.33 -2.76 3.92
N GLY A 142 23.24 -2.88 4.69
CA GLY A 142 22.58 -1.83 5.47
C GLY A 142 21.08 -2.13 5.62
N LYS A 143 20.27 -1.19 6.15
CA LYS A 143 18.77 -1.22 6.13
C LYS A 143 18.17 -1.15 4.70
N ALA A 144 18.88 -1.65 3.70
CA ALA A 144 18.56 -1.55 2.28
C ALA A 144 17.56 -2.65 1.89
N GLU A 145 16.39 -2.59 2.51
CA GLU A 145 15.24 -3.45 2.25
C GLU A 145 14.46 -2.88 1.04
N GLY A 146 13.90 -3.74 0.19
CA GLY A 146 13.10 -3.36 -0.98
C GLY A 146 11.86 -2.52 -0.66
N GLY A 147 11.39 -2.47 0.59
CA GLY A 147 10.39 -1.49 1.05
C GLY A 147 10.94 -0.05 1.08
N ASN A 148 12.25 0.10 1.22
CA ASN A 148 12.96 1.37 1.16
C ASN A 148 13.25 1.86 -0.27
N PHE A 149 12.87 1.08 -1.28
CA PHE A 149 12.97 1.42 -2.70
C PHE A 149 11.57 1.56 -3.30
N MET A 150 11.30 2.71 -3.93
CA MET A 150 10.09 2.92 -4.74
C MET A 150 10.48 3.55 -6.07
N VAL A 151 9.62 3.42 -7.08
CA VAL A 151 9.87 4.01 -8.40
C VAL A 151 8.69 4.88 -8.77
N THR A 152 8.95 6.14 -9.10
CA THR A 152 7.90 7.08 -9.49
C THR A 152 7.30 6.69 -10.84
N PRO A 153 6.09 7.17 -11.17
CA PRO A 153 5.61 7.22 -12.55
C PRO A 153 6.59 7.98 -13.46
N GLY A 154 6.57 7.66 -14.75
CA GLY A 154 7.29 8.42 -15.76
C GLY A 154 6.62 9.76 -16.06
N THR A 155 7.42 10.77 -16.37
CA THR A 155 7.00 12.11 -16.81
C THR A 155 7.72 12.50 -18.10
N GLU A 156 7.39 13.65 -18.68
CA GLU A 156 8.10 14.16 -19.88
C GLU A 156 9.61 14.35 -19.61
N ASP A 157 9.95 14.88 -18.43
CA ASP A 157 11.34 15.10 -18.01
C ASP A 157 12.03 13.81 -17.52
N CYS A 158 11.27 12.80 -17.10
CA CYS A 158 11.77 11.52 -16.58
C CYS A 158 10.93 10.35 -17.14
N PRO A 159 11.10 9.94 -18.41
CA PRO A 159 10.20 8.99 -19.08
C PRO A 159 10.08 7.61 -18.41
N GLN A 160 11.16 7.12 -17.80
CA GLN A 160 11.17 5.86 -17.05
C GLN A 160 10.85 6.04 -15.56
N GLY A 161 10.70 7.29 -15.08
CA GLY A 161 10.52 7.65 -13.67
C GLY A 161 11.84 7.66 -12.88
N LEU A 162 11.77 8.12 -11.64
CA LEU A 162 12.90 8.23 -10.72
C LEU A 162 12.91 7.09 -9.71
N ILE A 163 14.11 6.61 -9.35
CA ILE A 163 14.27 5.65 -8.25
C ILE A 163 14.35 6.42 -6.94
N LEU A 164 13.43 6.18 -6.02
CA LEU A 164 13.44 6.72 -4.68
C LEU A 164 14.10 5.76 -3.72
N VAL A 165 15.04 6.28 -2.92
CA VAL A 165 15.78 5.51 -1.92
C VAL A 165 15.74 6.26 -0.61
N GLY A 166 15.24 5.62 0.44
CA GLY A 166 15.22 6.27 1.73
C GLY A 166 16.59 6.31 2.38
N ASP A 167 16.94 7.46 2.94
CA ASP A 167 18.13 7.64 3.76
C ASP A 167 17.78 8.41 5.03
N GLU A 168 18.58 8.24 6.08
CA GLU A 168 18.49 9.09 7.26
C GLU A 168 19.38 10.31 7.01
N ALA A 169 18.87 11.53 7.21
CA ALA A 169 19.56 12.80 6.90
C ALA A 169 20.98 13.01 7.50
N SER A 170 21.44 12.10 8.37
CA SER A 170 22.75 12.13 9.03
C SER A 170 23.73 11.03 8.60
N ALA A 171 23.33 10.10 7.72
CA ALA A 171 24.19 9.01 7.27
C ALA A 171 24.77 9.32 5.88
N HIS A 172 26.11 9.28 5.75
CA HIS A 172 26.72 9.04 4.44
C HIS A 172 26.59 7.55 4.14
N ALA A 173 25.42 7.15 3.62
CA ALA A 173 25.23 5.78 3.18
C ALA A 173 26.12 5.51 1.94
N PRO A 174 26.79 4.35 1.86
CA PRO A 174 27.58 3.98 0.71
C PRO A 174 26.73 3.95 -0.58
N GLU A 175 27.36 4.19 -1.73
CA GLU A 175 26.71 4.01 -3.02
C GLU A 175 26.27 2.55 -3.19
N HIS A 176 24.97 2.36 -3.45
CA HIS A 176 24.41 1.04 -3.69
C HIS A 176 24.81 0.56 -5.09
N THR A 177 25.48 -0.58 -5.19
CA THR A 177 25.91 -1.16 -6.47
C THR A 177 24.72 -1.39 -7.40
N ALA A 178 23.54 -1.73 -6.86
CA ALA A 178 22.31 -1.85 -7.64
C ALA A 178 21.91 -0.54 -8.33
N LEU A 179 22.04 0.61 -7.65
CA LEU A 179 21.67 1.92 -8.20
C LEU A 179 22.64 2.38 -9.28
N SER A 180 23.94 2.14 -9.11
CA SER A 180 24.93 2.51 -10.14
C SER A 180 24.80 1.68 -11.43
N LEU A 181 24.07 0.58 -11.38
CA LEU A 181 23.74 -0.26 -12.53
C LEU A 181 22.35 0.02 -13.13
N ALA A 182 21.54 0.83 -12.45
CA ALA A 182 20.26 1.27 -12.97
C ALA A 182 20.45 2.28 -14.10
N LEU A 183 19.51 2.30 -15.04
CA LEU A 183 19.49 3.30 -16.10
C LEU A 183 18.93 4.65 -15.62
N GLN A 184 18.00 4.61 -14.68
CA GLN A 184 17.33 5.79 -14.14
C GLN A 184 18.17 6.50 -13.09
N ASP A 185 17.97 7.81 -13.02
CA ASP A 185 18.43 8.61 -11.90
C ASP A 185 17.74 8.18 -10.60
N SER A 186 18.45 8.38 -9.49
CA SER A 186 17.95 8.11 -8.15
C SER A 186 17.91 9.37 -7.31
N LEU A 187 16.88 9.46 -6.47
CA LEU A 187 16.69 10.52 -5.49
C LEU A 187 16.69 9.89 -4.09
N ARG A 188 17.55 10.41 -3.22
CA ARG A 188 17.51 10.05 -1.80
C ARG A 188 16.47 10.91 -1.10
N ILE A 189 15.61 10.28 -0.31
CA ILE A 189 14.57 10.98 0.45
C ILE A 189 14.70 10.68 1.95
N ASP A 190 14.24 11.60 2.80
CA ASP A 190 14.35 11.44 4.24
C ASP A 190 13.27 10.47 4.76
N VAL A 191 13.71 9.32 5.29
CA VAL A 191 12.83 8.29 5.89
C VAL A 191 12.98 8.19 7.40
N SER A 192 13.72 9.12 8.02
CA SER A 192 13.90 9.21 9.48
C SER A 192 12.56 9.25 10.21
N GLU A 193 12.52 8.90 11.50
CA GLU A 193 11.32 9.07 12.34
C GLU A 193 10.06 8.27 11.88
N THR A 194 10.19 7.31 10.96
CA THR A 194 9.16 6.29 10.67
C THR A 194 9.45 5.00 11.46
N HIS A 195 8.52 4.04 11.45
CA HIS A 195 8.62 2.86 12.31
C HIS A 195 9.74 1.92 11.84
N VAL A 196 9.87 1.72 10.52
CA VAL A 196 10.92 0.87 9.93
C VAL A 196 11.96 1.69 9.15
N SER A 197 11.73 2.98 8.91
CA SER A 197 12.63 3.86 8.12
C SER A 197 12.65 3.52 6.63
N HIS A 198 11.46 3.34 6.04
CA HIS A 198 11.28 3.00 4.62
C HIS A 198 10.54 4.07 3.82
N THR A 199 10.89 4.18 2.54
CA THR A 199 10.23 5.03 1.53
C THR A 199 8.72 4.79 1.43
N ASP A 200 8.28 3.52 1.52
CA ASP A 200 6.85 3.14 1.45
C ASP A 200 6.04 3.45 2.73
N GLU A 201 6.69 4.02 3.75
CA GLU A 201 6.07 4.66 4.92
C GLU A 201 6.05 6.20 4.80
N ARG A 202 6.56 6.76 3.71
CA ARG A 202 6.61 8.22 3.49
C ARG A 202 5.71 8.69 2.36
N VAL A 203 5.67 7.91 1.29
CA VAL A 203 5.02 8.27 0.04
C VAL A 203 4.41 7.04 -0.61
N ALA A 204 3.41 7.25 -1.45
CA ALA A 204 2.91 6.25 -2.38
C ALA A 204 2.47 6.90 -3.69
N PHE A 205 2.37 6.10 -4.75
CA PHE A 205 1.91 6.56 -6.05
C PHE A 205 0.61 5.85 -6.40
N VAL A 206 -0.43 6.64 -6.65
CA VAL A 206 -1.73 6.14 -7.11
C VAL A 206 -1.98 6.64 -8.52
N GLY A 207 -2.65 5.85 -9.35
CA GLY A 207 -2.82 6.18 -10.76
C GLY A 207 -2.90 4.96 -11.66
N GLY A 208 -3.28 5.20 -12.92
CA GLY A 208 -3.39 4.18 -13.95
C GLY A 208 -2.10 3.93 -14.72
N HIS A 209 -2.00 2.74 -15.28
CA HIS A 209 -0.91 2.29 -16.13
C HIS A 209 -0.64 3.24 -17.32
N GLY A 210 0.59 3.76 -17.43
CA GLY A 210 1.01 4.58 -18.58
C GLY A 210 0.25 5.91 -18.72
N THR A 211 -0.46 6.34 -17.67
CA THR A 211 -1.28 7.56 -17.73
C THR A 211 -0.52 8.76 -17.21
N GLN A 212 -0.77 9.91 -17.84
CA GLN A 212 -0.43 11.22 -17.29
C GLN A 212 -1.21 11.52 -16.00
N ASP A 213 -2.20 10.71 -15.58
CA ASP A 213 -3.07 10.96 -14.44
C ASP A 213 -2.70 10.06 -13.25
N TRP A 214 -1.61 10.43 -12.59
CA TRP A 214 -1.18 9.87 -11.32
C TRP A 214 -1.12 10.95 -10.24
N ALA A 215 -1.10 10.51 -8.98
CA ALA A 215 -0.91 11.37 -7.82
C ALA A 215 0.10 10.76 -6.82
N LEU A 216 0.90 11.64 -6.22
CA LEU A 216 1.78 11.36 -5.10
C LEU A 216 0.96 11.46 -3.80
N ALA A 217 0.67 10.32 -3.20
CA ALA A 217 -0.01 10.22 -1.91
C ALA A 217 1.00 10.37 -0.76
N VAL A 218 0.71 11.28 0.19
CA VAL A 218 1.49 11.47 1.42
C VAL A 218 0.58 11.38 2.67
N PRO A 219 1.12 10.92 3.81
CA PRO A 219 0.35 10.74 5.03
C PRO A 219 0.17 12.08 5.75
N SER A 220 -1.03 12.34 6.25
CA SER A 220 -1.36 13.53 7.05
C SER A 220 -2.08 13.17 8.34
N GLN A 221 -1.40 13.52 9.42
CA GLN A 221 -1.94 13.40 10.77
C GLN A 221 -2.79 14.60 11.16
N VAL A 222 -2.52 15.78 10.60
CA VAL A 222 -3.33 16.97 10.87
C VAL A 222 -4.72 16.76 10.30
N LEU A 223 -4.81 16.20 9.09
CA LEU A 223 -6.07 15.81 8.46
C LEU A 223 -6.79 14.76 9.28
N ALA A 224 -6.13 13.65 9.61
CA ALA A 224 -6.74 12.57 10.38
C ALA A 224 -7.26 13.08 11.75
N ALA A 225 -6.44 13.81 12.50
CA ALA A 225 -6.83 14.39 13.79
C ALA A 225 -8.01 15.38 13.64
N THR A 226 -8.05 16.15 12.55
CA THR A 226 -9.15 17.10 12.29
C THR A 226 -10.45 16.38 11.99
N LEU A 227 -10.43 15.36 11.14
CA LEU A 227 -11.59 14.51 10.84
C LEU A 227 -12.13 13.85 12.13
N LEU A 228 -11.24 13.29 12.95
CA LEU A 228 -11.64 12.66 14.21
C LEU A 228 -12.23 13.67 15.21
N LYS A 229 -11.66 14.89 15.32
CA LYS A 229 -12.24 15.96 16.14
C LYS A 229 -13.64 16.37 15.65
N ALA A 230 -13.83 16.44 14.34
CA ALA A 230 -15.13 16.78 13.75
C ALA A 230 -16.19 15.71 14.05
N VAL A 231 -15.81 14.43 14.01
CA VAL A 231 -16.68 13.32 14.46
C VAL A 231 -17.07 13.49 15.94
N LEU A 232 -16.10 13.73 16.82
CA LEU A 232 -16.34 13.88 18.26
C LEU A 232 -17.20 15.11 18.62
N ALA A 233 -17.26 16.11 17.74
CA ALA A 233 -18.10 17.29 17.92
C ALA A 233 -19.58 17.04 17.59
N LYS A 234 -19.91 15.96 16.87
CA LYS A 234 -21.30 15.61 16.53
C LYS A 234 -22.01 15.03 17.75
N LYS A 235 -23.10 15.68 18.17
CA LYS A 235 -23.90 15.30 19.35
C LYS A 235 -24.84 14.11 19.12
N ASP A 236 -25.15 13.82 17.86
CA ASP A 236 -26.14 12.80 17.44
C ASP A 236 -25.50 11.47 17.05
N MET A 237 -24.35 11.14 17.65
CA MET A 237 -23.69 9.85 17.44
C MET A 237 -24.53 8.74 18.10
N PRO A 238 -24.92 7.67 17.38
CA PRO A 238 -25.64 6.55 17.96
C PRO A 238 -24.89 5.97 19.17
N PRO A 239 -25.57 5.72 20.31
CA PRO A 239 -24.96 5.08 21.47
C PRO A 239 -24.46 3.67 21.11
N GLY A 240 -23.15 3.42 21.20
CA GLY A 240 -22.57 2.06 21.13
C GLY A 240 -21.92 1.65 19.81
N TRP A 241 -21.76 2.56 18.84
CA TRP A 241 -21.38 2.19 17.47
C TRP A 241 -19.91 2.52 17.23
N LEU A 242 -19.06 1.67 17.77
CA LEU A 242 -17.62 1.80 17.68
C LEU A 242 -17.03 0.41 17.49
N TRP A 243 -16.76 0.08 16.24
CA TRP A 243 -16.11 -1.16 15.87
C TRP A 243 -14.58 -0.98 15.94
N CYS A 244 -13.89 -1.91 16.61
CA CYS A 244 -12.44 -2.04 16.56
C CYS A 244 -12.12 -3.49 16.23
N SER A 245 -11.40 -3.71 15.14
CA SER A 245 -10.80 -5.01 14.87
C SER A 245 -9.87 -5.36 16.04
N ARG A 246 -9.97 -6.60 16.54
CA ARG A 246 -9.19 -7.05 17.69
C ARG A 246 -7.69 -7.00 17.40
N GLY A 247 -7.00 -5.99 17.93
CA GLY A 247 -5.54 -6.00 18.02
C GLY A 247 -4.84 -4.65 17.92
N PHE A 248 -5.52 -3.62 17.42
CA PHE A 248 -5.05 -2.23 17.45
C PHE A 248 -6.00 -1.41 18.31
N THR A 249 -5.74 -1.39 19.62
CA THR A 249 -6.37 -0.43 20.52
C THR A 249 -5.95 0.98 20.13
N VAL A 250 -6.77 1.68 19.35
CA VAL A 250 -7.19 3.09 19.50
C VAL A 250 -8.27 3.31 18.45
N GLY A 251 -9.54 3.20 18.81
CA GLY A 251 -10.60 3.47 17.84
C GLY A 251 -12.00 3.13 18.29
N ALA A 252 -12.22 2.65 19.51
CA ALA A 252 -13.56 2.28 19.93
C ALA A 252 -13.67 2.07 21.43
N ASN A 253 -14.20 3.08 22.13
CA ASN A 253 -14.85 2.94 23.44
C ASN A 253 -15.51 4.29 23.78
N LEU A 254 -16.61 4.58 23.10
CA LEU A 254 -17.60 5.55 23.55
C LEU A 254 -18.91 4.77 23.70
N VAL A 255 -18.99 3.97 24.76
CA VAL A 255 -20.30 3.61 25.28
C VAL A 255 -20.84 4.86 25.95
N ALA A 256 -21.95 5.39 25.43
CA ALA A 256 -22.62 6.61 25.91
C ALA A 256 -23.00 6.57 27.41
N ASN A 257 -22.89 5.42 28.08
CA ASN A 257 -23.31 5.22 29.46
C ASN A 257 -22.16 5.02 30.47
N ASN A 258 -20.88 5.17 30.10
CA ASN A 258 -19.77 5.11 31.07
C ASN A 258 -18.76 6.25 30.95
N PRO A 259 -19.02 7.41 31.59
CA PRO A 259 -18.19 8.61 31.54
C PRO A 259 -16.74 8.41 31.98
N LYS A 260 -16.44 7.34 32.73
CA LYS A 260 -15.10 7.03 33.25
C LYS A 260 -14.24 6.38 32.17
N SER A 261 -14.78 5.44 31.39
CA SER A 261 -14.07 4.82 30.26
C SER A 261 -13.78 5.80 29.12
N THR A 262 -14.74 6.69 28.83
CA THR A 262 -14.57 7.81 27.92
C THR A 262 -13.46 8.74 28.40
N ARG A 263 -13.39 9.04 29.70
CA ARG A 263 -12.30 9.84 30.29
C ARG A 263 -10.95 9.13 30.26
N ASP A 264 -10.90 7.82 30.46
CA ASP A 264 -9.66 7.04 30.51
C ASP A 264 -9.09 6.76 29.12
N ILE A 265 -9.95 6.62 28.09
CA ILE A 265 -9.53 6.44 26.70
C ILE A 265 -9.32 7.78 26.01
N ARG A 266 -10.12 8.81 26.33
CA ARG A 266 -9.73 10.19 26.06
C ARG A 266 -8.40 10.51 26.72
N ARG A 267 -8.11 10.04 27.96
CA ARG A 267 -6.78 10.12 28.58
C ARG A 267 -5.75 9.17 27.98
N PHE A 268 -6.10 8.13 27.25
CA PHE A 268 -5.16 7.20 26.61
C PHE A 268 -4.79 7.70 25.22
N CYS A 269 -5.77 8.06 24.38
CA CYS A 269 -5.56 8.84 23.16
C CYS A 269 -4.91 10.16 23.51
N GLU A 270 -5.42 10.84 24.54
CA GLU A 270 -4.78 11.81 25.46
C GLU A 270 -3.29 11.49 25.60
N LYS A 271 -2.91 10.54 26.46
CA LYS A 271 -1.55 10.15 26.82
C LYS A 271 -0.67 9.60 25.70
N LYS A 272 -1.20 8.92 24.67
CA LYS A 272 -0.44 8.37 23.53
C LYS A 272 -0.28 9.40 22.43
N ALA A 273 -1.26 10.30 22.23
CA ALA A 273 -1.15 11.49 21.38
C ALA A 273 -0.33 12.61 22.06
N THR A 274 -0.39 12.72 23.39
CA THR A 274 0.34 13.68 24.25
C THR A 274 1.53 13.06 24.99
N GLN A 275 1.94 11.84 24.65
CA GLN A 275 3.27 11.36 25.03
C GLN A 275 4.23 12.28 24.31
N SER A 276 4.82 13.21 25.06
CA SER A 276 5.61 14.33 24.57
C SER A 276 6.81 13.92 23.72
N LEU A 277 7.21 12.64 23.76
CA LEU A 277 8.20 12.05 22.86
C LEU A 277 7.69 11.99 21.41
N HIS A 278 6.41 11.68 21.19
CA HIS A 278 5.88 11.40 19.85
C HIS A 278 5.12 12.55 19.20
N ALA A 279 4.83 13.67 19.89
CA ALA A 279 4.07 14.79 19.29
C ALA A 279 4.94 15.66 18.36
N SER A 280 6.21 15.87 18.72
CA SER A 280 7.21 16.51 17.86
C SER A 280 7.63 15.63 16.69
N GLU A 281 7.83 14.32 16.93
CA GLU A 281 8.12 13.30 15.89
C GLU A 281 6.97 13.19 14.87
N ARG A 282 5.73 13.37 15.34
CA ARG A 282 4.53 13.33 14.50
C ARG A 282 4.37 14.53 13.59
N GLN A 283 4.50 15.76 14.12
CA GLN A 283 4.50 16.96 13.27
C GLN A 283 5.64 16.94 12.26
N ARG A 284 6.80 16.38 12.64
CA ARG A 284 7.87 16.11 11.70
C ARG A 284 7.53 15.03 10.68
N HIS A 285 6.81 13.96 11.04
CA HIS A 285 6.45 12.92 10.09
C HIS A 285 5.76 13.49 8.84
N GLU A 286 4.69 14.25 9.04
CA GLU A 286 3.98 14.88 7.93
C GLU A 286 4.84 15.92 7.20
N ALA A 287 5.57 16.77 7.94
CA ALA A 287 6.42 17.80 7.33
C ALA A 287 7.51 17.18 6.43
N VAL A 288 8.21 16.15 6.92
CA VAL A 288 9.23 15.40 6.15
C VAL A 288 8.61 14.75 4.91
N SER A 289 7.43 14.12 5.03
CA SER A 289 6.73 13.57 3.86
C SER A 289 6.37 14.64 2.84
N LEU A 290 5.98 15.84 3.28
CA LEU A 290 5.65 16.97 2.40
C LEU A 290 6.90 17.59 1.76
N ASP A 291 8.02 17.64 2.49
CA ASP A 291 9.32 18.12 1.99
C ASP A 291 9.87 17.15 0.92
N ASN A 292 9.88 15.85 1.22
CA ASN A 292 10.19 14.80 0.26
C ASN A 292 9.31 14.91 -0.99
N ALA A 293 8.00 15.11 -0.81
CA ALA A 293 7.09 15.26 -1.94
C ALA A 293 7.39 16.50 -2.79
N GLY A 294 7.82 17.60 -2.17
CA GLY A 294 8.28 18.79 -2.89
C GLY A 294 9.49 18.49 -3.76
N GLU A 295 10.51 17.84 -3.20
CA GLU A 295 11.73 17.48 -3.93
C GLU A 295 11.46 16.46 -5.04
N ILE A 296 10.65 15.44 -4.78
CA ILE A 296 10.25 14.44 -5.79
C ILE A 296 9.57 15.12 -6.97
N LEU A 297 8.58 15.98 -6.72
CA LEU A 297 7.82 16.64 -7.79
C LEU A 297 8.67 17.65 -8.57
N GLU A 298 9.56 18.39 -7.89
CA GLU A 298 10.51 19.28 -8.56
C GLU A 298 11.43 18.50 -9.52
N ARG A 299 11.94 17.34 -9.10
CA ARG A 299 12.79 16.48 -9.94
C ARG A 299 12.06 15.87 -11.12
N LEU A 300 10.76 15.64 -11.00
CA LEU A 300 9.91 15.11 -12.06
C LEU A 300 9.40 16.18 -13.04
N GLY A 301 9.69 17.47 -12.79
CA GLY A 301 9.14 18.57 -13.58
C GLY A 301 7.66 18.85 -13.31
N GLU A 302 7.13 18.39 -12.18
CA GLU A 302 5.70 18.38 -11.87
C GLU A 302 5.31 19.45 -10.84
N THR A 303 4.08 19.95 -10.93
CA THR A 303 3.59 20.94 -9.95
C THR A 303 2.87 20.29 -8.77
N ARG A 304 3.17 20.78 -7.57
CA ARG A 304 2.61 20.24 -6.31
C ARG A 304 1.09 20.25 -6.27
N SER A 305 0.46 21.31 -6.75
CA SER A 305 -1.00 21.48 -6.72
C SER A 305 -1.77 20.49 -7.60
N GLU A 306 -1.11 19.90 -8.60
CA GLU A 306 -1.74 18.99 -9.56
C GLU A 306 -1.56 17.53 -9.15
N ARG A 307 -0.44 17.20 -8.49
CA ARG A 307 -0.03 15.82 -8.22
C ARG A 307 -0.16 15.39 -6.78
N LEU A 308 -0.23 16.29 -5.82
CA LEU A 308 -0.18 15.92 -4.40
C LEU A 308 -1.55 15.50 -3.87
N LEU A 309 -1.64 14.26 -3.37
CA LEU A 309 -2.79 13.72 -2.66
C LEU A 309 -2.45 13.56 -1.18
N ILE A 310 -3.25 14.17 -0.31
CA ILE A 310 -3.08 14.03 1.14
C ILE A 310 -4.03 12.95 1.66
N LEU A 311 -3.50 11.91 2.30
CA LEU A 311 -4.30 10.86 2.92
C LEU A 311 -4.27 10.97 4.45
N PRO A 312 -5.41 10.83 5.15
CA PRO A 312 -5.43 10.83 6.59
C PRO A 312 -4.68 9.61 7.13
N ASP A 313 -3.66 9.84 7.96
CA ASP A 313 -2.89 8.77 8.59
C ASP A 313 -2.51 9.14 10.03
N LEU A 314 -2.52 8.17 10.94
CA LEU A 314 -2.06 8.34 12.32
C LEU A 314 -1.06 7.22 12.62
N PRO A 315 0.23 7.45 12.29
CA PRO A 315 1.29 6.45 12.44
C PRO A 315 1.31 5.83 13.84
N GLY A 316 1.49 4.51 13.90
CA GLY A 316 1.52 3.72 15.14
C GLY A 316 0.18 3.60 15.87
N THR A 317 -0.90 4.15 15.32
CA THR A 317 -2.25 4.11 15.91
C THR A 317 -3.20 3.23 15.07
N HIS A 318 -3.12 3.35 13.74
CA HIS A 318 -3.90 2.56 12.78
C HIS A 318 -2.97 2.02 11.69
N PRO A 319 -3.42 1.06 10.86
CA PRO A 319 -2.69 0.66 9.65
C PRO A 319 -2.44 1.86 8.73
N SER A 320 -1.23 2.00 8.20
CA SER A 320 -0.86 3.19 7.43
C SER A 320 -1.56 3.21 6.08
N ALA A 321 -2.30 4.29 5.79
CA ALA A 321 -3.07 4.44 4.56
C ALA A 321 -2.19 4.54 3.30
N ILE A 322 -0.96 5.02 3.44
CA ILE A 322 -0.02 5.17 2.32
C ILE A 322 0.73 3.87 1.99
N ASN A 323 0.77 2.90 2.90
CA ASN A 323 1.37 1.60 2.61
C ASN A 323 0.35 0.71 1.86
N LEU A 324 -0.09 1.22 0.71
CA LEU A 324 -1.17 0.72 -0.14
C LEU A 324 -0.63 -0.08 -1.32
N LEU A 325 -1.52 -0.76 -2.03
CA LEU A 325 -1.19 -1.51 -3.24
C LEU A 325 -1.97 -0.98 -4.44
N ASN A 326 -1.26 -0.69 -5.54
CA ASN A 326 -1.87 -0.31 -6.82
C ASN A 326 -1.96 -1.53 -7.75
N VAL A 327 -3.17 -1.83 -8.24
CA VAL A 327 -3.47 -3.05 -8.99
C VAL A 327 -4.38 -2.71 -10.17
N ASN A 328 -3.80 -2.46 -11.35
CA ASN A 328 -4.54 -2.24 -12.60
C ASN A 328 -5.72 -1.26 -12.47
N GLY A 329 -5.49 -0.09 -11.84
CA GLY A 329 -6.50 0.96 -11.63
C GLY A 329 -7.35 0.81 -10.37
N LEU A 330 -7.14 -0.27 -9.59
CA LEU A 330 -7.67 -0.42 -8.23
C LEU A 330 -6.59 -0.05 -7.21
N VAL A 331 -6.91 0.88 -6.30
CA VAL A 331 -6.09 1.18 -5.13
C VAL A 331 -6.63 0.37 -3.95
N VAL A 332 -5.80 -0.53 -3.41
CA VAL A 332 -6.13 -1.32 -2.22
C VAL A 332 -5.45 -0.71 -1.01
N VAL A 333 -6.26 -0.22 -0.08
CA VAL A 333 -5.80 0.53 1.09
C VAL A 333 -5.98 -0.32 2.37
N PRO A 334 -5.02 -0.30 3.30
CA PRO A 334 -5.22 -0.83 4.65
C PRO A 334 -6.47 -0.24 5.34
N ARG A 335 -7.31 -1.10 5.92
CA ARG A 335 -8.44 -0.65 6.74
C ARG A 335 -7.96 0.20 7.90
N GLN A 336 -8.61 1.34 8.10
CA GLN A 336 -8.18 2.32 9.09
C GLN A 336 -8.73 2.00 10.48
N HIS A 337 -9.87 1.31 10.59
CA HIS A 337 -10.48 0.91 11.86
C HIS A 337 -10.71 2.10 12.84
N ALA A 338 -11.05 3.26 12.27
CA ALA A 338 -11.32 4.51 12.98
C ALA A 338 -12.82 4.68 13.30
N TYR A 339 -13.20 5.90 13.70
CA TYR A 339 -14.58 6.19 14.11
C TYR A 339 -15.55 6.09 12.94
N ARG A 340 -16.65 5.38 13.16
CA ARG A 340 -17.75 5.25 12.20
C ARG A 340 -18.85 6.25 12.47
N VAL A 341 -19.43 6.80 11.40
CA VAL A 341 -20.53 7.77 11.44
C VAL A 341 -21.60 7.43 10.42
N GLY A 342 -22.84 7.84 10.68
CA GLY A 342 -23.92 7.74 9.69
C GLY A 342 -23.68 8.63 8.47
N LEU A 343 -24.28 8.27 7.33
CA LEU A 343 -24.10 8.93 6.04
C LEU A 343 -24.21 10.47 6.11
N ALA A 344 -25.29 11.00 6.70
CA ALA A 344 -25.52 12.45 6.77
C ALA A 344 -24.39 13.19 7.52
N ALA A 345 -23.92 12.62 8.63
CA ALA A 345 -22.82 13.19 9.40
C ALA A 345 -21.49 13.10 8.66
N ALA A 346 -21.23 11.98 7.95
CA ALA A 346 -20.06 11.84 7.10
C ALA A 346 -20.03 12.89 5.99
N VAL A 347 -21.16 13.08 5.28
CA VAL A 347 -21.29 14.09 4.21
C VAL A 347 -21.01 15.49 4.75
N ASP A 348 -21.57 15.85 5.91
CA ASP A 348 -21.30 17.15 6.54
C ASP A 348 -19.81 17.36 6.83
N ILE A 349 -19.17 16.37 7.45
CA ILE A 349 -17.76 16.46 7.86
C ILE A 349 -16.87 16.56 6.63
N LEU A 350 -17.02 15.66 5.67
CA LEU A 350 -16.19 15.64 4.47
C LEU A 350 -16.41 16.91 3.62
N HIS A 351 -17.65 17.37 3.46
CA HIS A 351 -17.91 18.62 2.75
C HIS A 351 -17.23 19.79 3.43
N ALA A 352 -17.29 19.91 4.76
CA ALA A 352 -16.58 20.96 5.48
C ALA A 352 -15.04 20.87 5.27
N THR A 353 -14.48 19.66 5.24
CA THR A 353 -13.05 19.42 4.97
C THR A 353 -12.66 19.87 3.56
N PHE A 354 -13.35 19.42 2.52
CA PHE A 354 -13.03 19.75 1.12
C PHE A 354 -13.28 21.22 0.78
N GLN A 355 -14.10 21.93 1.57
CA GLN A 355 -14.29 23.38 1.42
C GLN A 355 -13.27 24.22 2.22
N GLY A 356 -12.26 23.59 2.85
CA GLY A 356 -11.26 24.28 3.67
C GLY A 356 -11.79 24.82 5.01
N THR A 357 -13.07 24.60 5.33
CA THR A 357 -13.73 25.20 6.49
C THR A 357 -13.35 24.56 7.83
N LEU A 358 -12.64 23.42 7.82
CA LEU A 358 -12.11 22.79 9.03
C LEU A 358 -10.69 23.28 9.41
N ASN A 359 -10.22 24.42 8.86
CA ASN A 359 -8.90 25.00 9.13
C ASN A 359 -7.74 24.04 8.85
N VAL A 360 -7.85 23.24 7.79
CA VAL A 360 -6.76 22.38 7.34
C VAL A 360 -6.04 23.13 6.23
N ASN A 361 -4.78 23.51 6.45
CA ASN A 361 -4.00 24.32 5.49
C ASN A 361 -3.47 23.47 4.32
N TYR A 362 -4.39 22.90 3.53
CA TYR A 362 -4.11 22.15 2.30
C TYR A 362 -4.90 22.71 1.11
N ASP A 363 -5.18 24.02 1.10
CA ASP A 363 -6.02 24.68 0.09
C ASP A 363 -5.52 24.45 -1.36
N GLN A 364 -4.25 24.06 -1.53
CA GLN A 364 -3.64 23.72 -2.82
C GLN A 364 -3.69 22.23 -3.17
N CYS A 365 -4.06 21.34 -2.25
CA CYS A 365 -4.02 19.88 -2.44
C CYS A 365 -5.41 19.23 -2.40
N LEU A 366 -6.44 19.95 -1.93
CA LEU A 366 -7.82 19.46 -1.86
C LEU A 366 -8.70 20.30 -2.77
N ALA A 367 -9.13 19.71 -3.89
CA ALA A 367 -10.12 20.33 -4.75
C ALA A 367 -11.47 20.42 -4.02
N PRO A 368 -12.16 21.58 -4.05
CA PRO A 368 -13.49 21.70 -3.49
C PRO A 368 -14.48 20.75 -4.16
N LEU A 369 -15.09 19.86 -3.37
CA LEU A 369 -16.11 18.93 -3.84
C LEU A 369 -17.51 19.38 -3.43
N ARG A 370 -18.48 19.17 -4.33
CA ARG A 370 -19.88 19.46 -4.02
C ARG A 370 -20.42 18.43 -3.06
N ARG A 371 -21.29 18.86 -2.14
CA ARG A 371 -21.97 17.96 -1.19
C ARG A 371 -22.62 16.74 -1.85
N GLN A 372 -23.27 16.93 -3.01
CA GLN A 372 -23.95 15.86 -3.74
C GLN A 372 -22.97 14.80 -4.30
N GLU A 373 -21.76 15.20 -4.68
CA GLU A 373 -20.72 14.29 -5.17
C GLU A 373 -20.23 13.40 -4.02
N ILE A 374 -19.95 14.01 -2.87
CA ILE A 374 -19.58 13.30 -1.64
C ILE A 374 -20.69 12.32 -1.23
N GLU A 375 -21.95 12.76 -1.20
CA GLU A 375 -23.07 11.89 -0.82
C GLU A 375 -23.23 10.71 -1.77
N LYS A 376 -23.05 10.92 -3.08
CA LYS A 376 -23.07 9.86 -4.08
C LYS A 376 -21.97 8.83 -3.83
N ASP A 377 -20.73 9.28 -3.63
CA ASP A 377 -19.60 8.38 -3.40
C ASP A 377 -19.71 7.62 -2.06
N LEU A 378 -20.16 8.28 -0.99
CA LEU A 378 -20.39 7.60 0.29
C LEU A 378 -21.55 6.59 0.23
N THR A 379 -22.61 6.90 -0.54
CA THR A 379 -23.69 5.94 -0.80
C THR A 379 -23.15 4.70 -1.52
N GLU A 380 -22.28 4.90 -2.49
CA GLU A 380 -21.62 3.81 -3.21
C GLU A 380 -20.68 3.00 -2.30
N LEU A 381 -19.92 3.66 -1.42
CA LEU A 381 -19.08 2.99 -0.42
C LEU A 381 -19.93 2.08 0.50
N LEU A 382 -21.05 2.59 1.01
CA LEU A 382 -21.99 1.81 1.83
C LEU A 382 -22.57 0.61 1.06
N ARG A 383 -22.90 0.79 -0.22
CA ARG A 383 -23.40 -0.29 -1.08
C ARG A 383 -22.35 -1.38 -1.29
N ARG A 384 -21.07 -1.02 -1.42
CA ARG A 384 -19.95 -1.94 -1.62
C ARG A 384 -19.48 -2.63 -0.34
N GLN A 385 -19.64 -1.95 0.79
CA GLN A 385 -19.25 -2.42 2.11
C GLN A 385 -20.44 -2.43 3.07
N PRO A 386 -21.48 -3.24 2.77
CA PRO A 386 -22.65 -3.37 3.65
C PRO A 386 -22.30 -4.07 4.96
N THR A 387 -21.14 -4.74 5.00
CA THR A 387 -20.62 -5.50 6.13
C THR A 387 -19.16 -5.16 6.43
N LEU A 388 -18.75 -5.44 7.66
CA LEU A 388 -17.40 -5.34 8.18
C LEU A 388 -16.86 -6.76 8.42
N PRO A 389 -15.66 -7.08 7.92
CA PRO A 389 -15.06 -8.37 8.16
C PRO A 389 -14.55 -8.46 9.59
N PHE A 390 -14.93 -9.50 10.32
CA PHE A 390 -14.34 -9.88 11.60
C PHE A 390 -13.70 -11.25 11.47
N TYR A 391 -12.40 -11.32 11.72
CA TYR A 391 -11.61 -12.52 11.43
C TYR A 391 -11.27 -13.32 12.70
N VAL A 392 -11.47 -14.64 12.62
CA VAL A 392 -10.97 -15.63 13.57
C VAL A 392 -9.73 -16.28 12.97
N ARG A 393 -8.55 -16.09 13.59
CA ARG A 393 -7.26 -16.49 12.99
C ARG A 393 -7.04 -18.00 13.01
N PRO A 394 -6.15 -18.55 12.15
CA PRO A 394 -5.71 -19.94 12.26
C PRO A 394 -5.23 -20.25 13.69
N GLY A 395 -5.71 -21.36 14.27
CA GLY A 395 -5.39 -21.75 15.64
C GLY A 395 -6.14 -20.98 16.74
N GLU A 396 -6.86 -19.91 16.40
CA GLU A 396 -7.80 -19.27 17.30
C GLU A 396 -9.14 -20.00 17.28
N SER A 397 -9.78 -20.06 18.44
CA SER A 397 -11.16 -20.48 18.54
C SER A 397 -11.91 -19.58 19.51
N MET A 398 -13.15 -19.25 19.18
CA MET A 398 -13.97 -18.39 20.01
C MET A 398 -15.44 -18.73 19.87
N ARG A 399 -16.23 -18.53 20.93
CA ARG A 399 -17.67 -18.69 20.81
C ARG A 399 -18.22 -17.57 19.95
N LEU A 400 -19.23 -17.87 19.17
CA LEU A 400 -19.82 -16.90 18.27
C LEU A 400 -20.45 -15.70 19.01
N GLN A 401 -21.02 -15.90 20.20
CA GLN A 401 -21.43 -14.81 21.10
C GLN A 401 -20.25 -13.95 21.61
N ASP A 402 -19.08 -14.55 21.83
CA ASP A 402 -17.86 -13.82 22.21
C ASP A 402 -17.29 -13.04 21.02
N ALA A 403 -17.51 -13.52 19.80
CA ALA A 403 -17.18 -12.80 18.57
C ALA A 403 -18.09 -11.59 18.42
N ALA A 404 -19.41 -11.76 18.51
CA ALA A 404 -20.37 -10.65 18.48
C ALA A 404 -20.07 -9.61 19.57
N LYS A 405 -19.80 -10.05 20.80
CA LYS A 405 -19.35 -9.19 21.91
C LYS A 405 -18.05 -8.46 21.63
N ALA A 406 -17.08 -9.12 21.00
CA ALA A 406 -15.84 -8.47 20.60
C ALA A 406 -16.06 -7.38 19.55
N CYS A 407 -17.05 -7.56 18.67
CA CYS A 407 -17.37 -6.61 17.62
C CYS A 407 -18.05 -5.36 18.13
N THR A 408 -18.87 -5.50 19.18
CA THR A 408 -19.56 -4.37 19.82
C THR A 408 -18.78 -3.77 20.98
N LEU A 409 -17.69 -4.43 21.41
CA LEU A 409 -16.90 -4.11 22.60
C LEU A 409 -17.73 -4.08 23.89
N SER A 410 -18.89 -4.74 23.88
CA SER A 410 -19.70 -4.80 25.10
C SER A 410 -18.99 -5.63 26.16
N LYS A 411 -19.21 -5.23 27.42
CA LYS A 411 -18.78 -6.04 28.58
C LYS A 411 -19.79 -7.13 28.92
N ASP A 412 -21.01 -7.00 28.41
CA ASP A 412 -22.13 -7.90 28.66
C ASP A 412 -22.50 -8.66 27.38
N LEU A 413 -22.85 -9.94 27.51
CA LEU A 413 -23.37 -10.75 26.40
C LEU A 413 -24.85 -10.46 26.12
N GLU A 414 -25.57 -9.93 27.13
CA GLU A 414 -26.99 -9.57 27.03
C GLU A 414 -27.20 -8.14 26.48
N ASP A 415 -26.12 -7.47 26.06
CA ASP A 415 -26.20 -6.15 25.48
C ASP A 415 -27.02 -6.18 24.17
N PRO A 416 -28.00 -5.26 24.00
CA PRO A 416 -28.80 -5.21 22.78
C PRO A 416 -27.98 -5.17 21.49
N SER A 417 -26.81 -4.50 21.50
CA SER A 417 -25.92 -4.46 20.34
C SER A 417 -25.32 -5.83 20.01
N VAL A 418 -25.03 -6.66 21.01
CA VAL A 418 -24.52 -8.03 20.82
C VAL A 418 -25.60 -8.89 20.19
N GLN A 419 -26.85 -8.75 20.66
CA GLN A 419 -28.00 -9.47 20.10
C GLN A 419 -28.32 -9.01 18.68
N GLU A 420 -28.18 -7.72 18.38
CA GLU A 420 -28.30 -7.20 17.01
C GLU A 420 -27.27 -7.81 16.08
N VAL A 421 -26.00 -7.90 16.48
CA VAL A 421 -24.93 -8.54 15.68
C VAL A 421 -25.22 -10.03 15.48
N LEU A 422 -25.64 -10.75 16.52
CA LEU A 422 -25.99 -12.18 16.41
C LEU A 422 -27.18 -12.41 15.46
N THR A 423 -28.21 -11.58 15.59
CA THR A 423 -29.39 -11.60 14.71
C THR A 423 -29.00 -11.31 13.27
N ALA A 424 -28.17 -10.28 13.06
CA ALA A 424 -27.64 -9.87 11.78
C ALA A 424 -26.80 -10.95 11.08
N LEU A 425 -26.03 -11.73 11.85
CA LEU A 425 -25.28 -12.87 11.36
C LEU A 425 -26.17 -14.09 11.04
N GLY A 426 -27.48 -14.00 11.30
CA GLY A 426 -28.44 -15.08 11.06
C GLY A 426 -28.25 -16.27 12.00
N VAL A 427 -27.71 -16.03 13.20
CA VAL A 427 -27.33 -17.08 14.13
C VAL A 427 -28.55 -17.46 14.98
N PRO A 428 -28.99 -18.73 14.98
CA PRO A 428 -30.04 -19.19 15.89
C PRO A 428 -29.58 -19.14 17.35
N LEU A 429 -30.50 -18.90 18.28
CA LEU A 429 -30.23 -18.93 19.73
C LEU A 429 -29.52 -20.22 20.20
N SER A 430 -29.80 -21.36 19.55
CA SER A 430 -29.14 -22.65 19.83
C SER A 430 -27.64 -22.65 19.56
N ASP A 431 -27.17 -21.75 18.69
CA ASP A 431 -25.81 -21.73 18.15
C ASP A 431 -24.94 -20.65 18.82
N HIS A 432 -25.48 -19.87 19.77
CA HIS A 432 -24.75 -18.81 20.47
C HIS A 432 -23.48 -19.32 21.18
N GLY A 433 -23.51 -20.58 21.65
CA GLY A 433 -22.38 -21.27 22.28
C GLY A 433 -21.44 -22.00 21.30
N LYS A 434 -21.72 -21.98 19.99
CA LYS A 434 -20.92 -22.68 18.98
C LYS A 434 -19.53 -22.06 18.88
N MET A 435 -18.52 -22.91 18.85
CA MET A 435 -17.14 -22.50 18.65
C MET A 435 -16.90 -22.23 17.16
N LEU A 436 -16.47 -21.01 16.87
CA LEU A 436 -15.79 -20.66 15.62
C LEU A 436 -14.34 -21.10 15.76
N VAL A 437 -13.84 -21.83 14.78
CA VAL A 437 -12.44 -22.25 14.69
C VAL A 437 -11.90 -21.63 13.41
N GLY A 438 -10.87 -20.80 13.54
CA GLY A 438 -10.28 -20.14 12.38
C GLY A 438 -9.50 -21.10 11.47
N PRO A 439 -9.18 -20.71 10.22
CA PRO A 439 -9.43 -19.39 9.63
C PRO A 439 -10.89 -19.18 9.20
N GLN A 440 -11.56 -18.14 9.70
CA GLN A 440 -12.93 -17.76 9.29
C GLN A 440 -13.15 -16.25 9.31
N VAL A 441 -13.85 -15.71 8.31
CA VAL A 441 -14.30 -14.31 8.26
C VAL A 441 -15.80 -14.24 8.53
N LEU A 442 -16.21 -13.52 9.56
CA LEU A 442 -17.60 -13.15 9.82
C LEU A 442 -17.90 -11.81 9.15
N GLN A 443 -19.01 -11.71 8.44
CA GLN A 443 -19.46 -10.48 7.78
C GLN A 443 -20.53 -9.80 8.63
N ILE A 444 -20.15 -8.75 9.36
CA ILE A 444 -21.04 -8.07 10.32
C ILE A 444 -21.66 -6.86 9.65
N PRO A 445 -22.98 -6.67 9.65
CA PRO A 445 -23.58 -5.49 9.04
C PRO A 445 -22.98 -4.18 9.54
N ALA A 446 -22.60 -3.32 8.60
CA ALA A 446 -22.08 -1.98 8.86
C ALA A 446 -23.18 -0.97 9.24
N GLN A 447 -24.45 -1.41 9.20
CA GLN A 447 -25.63 -0.68 9.63
C GLN A 447 -25.74 0.75 9.04
N GLY A 448 -25.34 0.93 7.78
CA GLY A 448 -25.44 2.24 7.10
C GLY A 448 -24.43 3.30 7.59
N THR A 449 -23.37 2.89 8.30
CA THR A 449 -22.28 3.77 8.71
C THR A 449 -21.03 3.60 7.86
N VAL A 450 -20.18 4.62 7.82
CA VAL A 450 -18.86 4.60 7.19
C VAL A 450 -17.78 4.99 8.20
N ASP A 451 -16.60 4.40 8.08
CA ASP A 451 -15.40 4.88 8.78
C ASP A 451 -14.99 6.23 8.18
N ILE A 452 -14.79 7.25 9.01
CA ILE A 452 -14.56 8.62 8.51
C ILE A 452 -13.23 8.77 7.74
N LEU A 453 -12.19 8.02 8.11
CA LEU A 453 -10.90 8.09 7.43
C LEU A 453 -10.96 7.32 6.10
N GLU A 454 -11.54 6.11 6.11
CA GLU A 454 -11.79 5.34 4.89
C GLU A 454 -12.71 6.11 3.92
N ALA A 455 -13.74 6.78 4.45
CA ALA A 455 -14.65 7.62 3.67
C ALA A 455 -13.93 8.78 2.98
N PHE A 456 -13.02 9.47 3.69
CA PHE A 456 -12.20 10.53 3.10
C PHE A 456 -11.30 9.98 1.99
N ILE A 457 -10.58 8.87 2.25
CA ILE A 457 -9.69 8.22 1.28
C ILE A 457 -10.48 7.81 0.03
N PHE A 458 -11.64 7.18 0.23
CA PHE A 458 -12.51 6.75 -0.87
C PHE A 458 -12.94 7.92 -1.75
N VAL A 459 -13.47 8.99 -1.15
CA VAL A 459 -13.90 10.19 -1.90
C VAL A 459 -12.72 10.85 -2.64
N SER A 460 -11.54 10.92 -2.01
CA SER A 460 -10.35 11.53 -2.61
C SER A 460 -9.80 10.73 -3.80
N LEU A 461 -9.84 9.40 -3.74
CA LEU A 461 -9.43 8.57 -4.87
C LEU A 461 -10.47 8.61 -6.00
N ARG A 462 -11.76 8.67 -5.65
CA ARG A 462 -12.85 8.80 -6.62
C ARG A 462 -12.82 10.12 -7.38
N SER A 463 -12.39 11.22 -6.75
CA SER A 463 -12.20 12.50 -7.46
C SER A 463 -11.07 12.46 -8.49
N LEU A 464 -10.13 11.52 -8.35
CA LEU A 464 -9.10 11.21 -9.34
C LEU A 464 -9.55 10.15 -10.37
N GLY A 465 -10.82 9.73 -10.33
CA GLY A 465 -11.34 8.68 -11.20
C GLY A 465 -10.86 7.26 -10.83
N LEU A 466 -10.14 7.10 -9.72
CA LEU A 466 -9.61 5.82 -9.28
C LEU A 466 -10.65 5.03 -8.47
N ASP A 467 -10.56 3.70 -8.55
CA ASP A 467 -11.35 2.82 -7.71
C ASP A 467 -10.59 2.44 -6.43
N CYS A 468 -11.31 2.17 -5.35
CA CYS A 468 -10.72 1.91 -4.04
C CYS A 468 -11.37 0.72 -3.35
N ALA A 469 -10.55 -0.13 -2.74
CA ALA A 469 -10.97 -1.20 -1.85
C ALA A 469 -10.15 -1.18 -0.56
N PHE A 470 -10.70 -1.77 0.51
CA PHE A 470 -10.05 -1.79 1.82
C PHE A 470 -9.86 -3.22 2.31
N VAL A 471 -8.66 -3.55 2.79
CA VAL A 471 -8.30 -4.86 3.35
C VAL A 471 -7.76 -4.72 4.76
N ASP A 472 -8.10 -5.65 5.65
CA ASP A 472 -7.60 -5.62 7.01
C ASP A 472 -6.15 -6.11 7.07
N THR A 473 -5.24 -5.23 7.47
CA THR A 473 -3.82 -5.52 7.70
C THR A 473 -3.41 -5.36 9.17
N SER A 474 -4.36 -5.23 10.10
CA SER A 474 -4.10 -4.99 11.53
C SER A 474 -3.20 -6.03 12.20
N HIS A 475 -3.15 -7.25 11.66
CA HIS A 475 -2.25 -8.31 12.11
C HIS A 475 -0.78 -8.05 11.73
N LEU A 476 -0.53 -7.39 10.60
CA LEU A 476 0.81 -7.05 10.09
C LEU A 476 1.40 -5.84 10.83
N CYS A 477 0.55 -4.87 11.16
CA CYS A 477 1.00 -3.63 11.81
C CYS A 477 1.66 -3.89 13.16
N LYS A 478 1.33 -5.00 13.84
CA LYS A 478 1.99 -5.41 15.10
C LYS A 478 3.47 -5.73 14.91
N SER A 479 3.85 -6.12 13.71
CA SER A 479 5.21 -6.46 13.29
C SER A 479 5.90 -5.30 12.57
N GLY A 480 5.31 -4.10 12.58
CA GLY A 480 5.88 -2.91 11.95
C GLY A 480 5.62 -2.77 10.45
N GLY A 481 4.93 -3.71 9.81
CA GLY A 481 4.64 -3.66 8.37
C GLY A 481 3.16 -3.52 8.03
N ASN A 482 2.86 -3.17 6.78
CA ASN A 482 1.50 -2.99 6.25
C ASN A 482 1.33 -3.75 4.93
N LEU A 483 0.32 -3.41 4.11
CA LEU A 483 -0.06 -4.15 2.91
C LEU A 483 1.06 -4.18 1.87
N HIS A 484 1.66 -3.03 1.56
CA HIS A 484 2.74 -2.93 0.59
C HIS A 484 3.96 -3.76 1.03
N CYS A 485 4.39 -3.67 2.30
CA CYS A 485 5.50 -4.48 2.82
C CYS A 485 5.23 -5.99 2.68
N ALA A 486 3.99 -6.40 2.93
CA ALA A 486 3.54 -7.79 2.88
C ALA A 486 3.40 -8.37 1.46
N THR A 487 3.54 -7.54 0.43
CA THR A 487 3.33 -7.94 -0.97
C THR A 487 4.51 -7.56 -1.87
N ASN A 488 4.68 -8.26 -2.96
CA ASN A 488 5.54 -7.82 -4.06
C ASN A 488 4.78 -8.01 -5.38
N ARG A 489 5.16 -7.33 -6.44
CA ARG A 489 4.39 -7.31 -7.69
C ARG A 489 5.20 -7.78 -8.87
N LEU A 490 4.56 -8.54 -9.74
CA LEU A 490 5.10 -8.87 -11.06
C LEU A 490 4.45 -7.94 -12.08
N PRO A 491 5.20 -6.99 -12.64
CA PRO A 491 4.66 -6.03 -13.59
C PRO A 491 4.44 -6.66 -14.97
N ASP A 492 3.54 -6.05 -15.74
CA ASP A 492 3.32 -6.36 -17.15
C ASP A 492 4.22 -5.48 -18.03
N LEU A 493 5.31 -6.05 -18.53
CA LEU A 493 6.26 -5.32 -19.38
C LEU A 493 5.65 -4.84 -20.70
N ASN A 494 4.62 -5.53 -21.22
CA ASN A 494 3.96 -5.10 -22.45
C ASN A 494 3.12 -3.86 -22.24
N ALA A 495 2.76 -3.59 -20.98
CA ALA A 495 1.97 -2.42 -20.67
C ALA A 495 2.85 -1.16 -20.74
N LEU A 496 4.10 -1.19 -20.27
CA LEU A 496 4.98 -0.01 -20.05
C LEU A 496 5.20 0.92 -21.25
N ASP A 497 4.87 0.51 -22.48
CA ASP A 497 5.00 1.29 -23.72
C ASP A 497 6.40 1.90 -23.93
N TRP A 498 7.42 1.27 -23.35
CA TRP A 498 8.80 1.69 -23.49
C TRP A 498 9.35 1.32 -24.87
N ASP A 499 10.06 2.26 -25.49
CA ASP A 499 10.83 1.96 -26.69
C ASP A 499 12.06 1.12 -26.32
N VAL A 500 12.00 -0.17 -26.65
CA VAL A 500 13.06 -1.13 -26.35
C VAL A 500 14.33 -0.82 -27.14
N ASP A 501 14.23 -0.17 -28.30
CA ASP A 501 15.39 0.22 -29.10
C ASP A 501 16.08 1.44 -28.51
N GLU A 502 15.33 2.42 -28.01
CA GLU A 502 15.88 3.55 -27.26
C GLU A 502 16.60 3.08 -25.99
N ILE A 503 15.94 2.27 -25.17
CA ILE A 503 16.55 1.64 -23.99
C ILE A 503 17.76 0.79 -24.39
N GLY A 504 17.68 0.10 -25.52
CA GLY A 504 18.76 -0.68 -26.11
C GLY A 504 19.99 0.16 -26.41
N HIS A 505 19.79 1.31 -27.04
CA HIS A 505 20.82 2.28 -27.34
C HIS A 505 21.48 2.82 -26.07
N GLU A 506 20.72 3.22 -25.06
CA GLU A 506 21.27 3.76 -23.81
C GLU A 506 22.03 2.71 -22.98
N PHE A 507 21.60 1.44 -23.05
CA PHE A 507 22.31 0.37 -22.37
C PHE A 507 23.66 0.04 -23.02
N LEU A 508 23.71 0.03 -24.35
CA LEU A 508 24.78 -0.60 -25.14
C LEU A 508 25.68 0.38 -25.91
N GLY A 509 25.29 1.65 -26.03
CA GLY A 509 25.99 2.70 -26.79
C GLY A 509 27.02 3.46 -25.98
#